data_AF-A0A9W8UU42-F1
#
_entry.id   AF-A0A9W8UU42-F1
#
_cell.length_a   1.000
_cell.length_b   1.000
_cell.length_c   1.000
_cell.angle_alpha   90.00
_cell.angle_beta   90.00
_cell.angle_gamma   90.00
#
_symmetry.space_group_name_H-M   'P 1'
#
loop_
_entity.id
_entity.type
_entity.pdbx_description
1 polymer ?
#
loop_
_entity_poly.entity_id
_entity_poly.type
_entity_poly.pdbx_seq_one_letter_code
_entity_poly.pdbx_strand_id
1 'polypeptide(L)'
;MIATGLHIVPSDLEPEITRLKPTRQSLIDFYPHVYSPSTKMAWNGPPATDPGILTDIFRVNDKAKACMNNGMDEAGWNAHVHSPLLDAALYGRGPWGKKLGGFFSCTTARIMRRYRIDSMPGKKVDFTLFIEPSSDPDTIAPVEALFKIRGSINHTDFEPLEKCPVTVSIETKRHDEGSKRANIQMGVWQAAQWRALEDLAGSDALRSLEFLPGLLVFGHQWNFVASSYKDGKTILWKERSIGSTQTEFGVFQIMTGIDKLRAWSVDVFWPWYKLYVLKVRAQSVPEADTHVPADVEAEMRGLAVDEEKER
;
A
#
# COMPACT_ATOMS: atom_id res chain seq x y z
N MET A 1 9.30 -13.63 0.87
CA MET A 1 8.94 -13.35 -0.53
C MET A 1 9.54 -12.04 -1.02
N ILE A 2 9.16 -10.85 -0.51
CA ILE A 2 9.75 -9.58 -1.02
C ILE A 2 11.26 -9.50 -0.74
N ALA A 3 11.66 -9.67 0.53
CA ALA A 3 13.07 -9.62 0.92
C ALA A 3 13.94 -10.70 0.23
N THR A 4 13.32 -11.80 -0.21
CA THR A 4 13.99 -12.91 -0.90
C THR A 4 14.00 -12.73 -2.42
N GLY A 5 13.38 -11.67 -2.96
CA GLY A 5 13.40 -11.40 -4.39
C GLY A 5 12.42 -12.21 -5.24
N LEU A 6 11.71 -13.17 -4.66
CA LEU A 6 10.94 -14.16 -5.41
C LEU A 6 9.73 -13.51 -6.08
N HIS A 7 9.67 -13.59 -7.42
CA HIS A 7 8.55 -13.14 -8.26
C HIS A 7 8.18 -11.64 -8.08
N ILE A 8 9.15 -10.77 -7.85
CA ILE A 8 8.92 -9.33 -7.64
C ILE A 8 9.04 -8.50 -8.92
N VAL A 9 9.67 -9.05 -9.96
CA VAL A 9 9.88 -8.39 -11.25
C VAL A 9 8.88 -8.98 -12.25
N PRO A 10 8.12 -8.18 -12.98
CA PRO A 10 7.30 -8.69 -14.07
C PRO A 10 8.14 -9.41 -15.14
N SER A 11 7.68 -10.57 -15.62
CA SER A 11 8.36 -11.36 -16.66
C SER A 11 8.65 -10.56 -17.93
N ASP A 12 7.77 -9.63 -18.28
CA ASP A 12 7.87 -8.84 -19.51
C ASP A 12 9.07 -7.88 -19.51
N LEU A 13 9.65 -7.60 -18.33
CA LEU A 13 10.87 -6.80 -18.21
C LEU A 13 12.14 -7.63 -18.38
N GLU A 14 12.07 -8.97 -18.37
CA GLU A 14 13.24 -9.84 -18.46
C GLU A 14 14.11 -9.61 -19.70
N PRO A 15 13.54 -9.44 -20.92
CA PRO A 15 14.36 -9.18 -22.11
C PRO A 15 15.16 -7.87 -21.99
N GLU A 16 14.51 -6.80 -21.51
CA GLU A 16 15.12 -5.49 -21.41
C GLU A 16 16.15 -5.44 -20.26
N ILE A 17 15.85 -6.04 -19.12
CA ILE A 17 16.81 -6.17 -18.01
C ILE A 17 18.02 -6.98 -18.46
N THR A 18 17.81 -8.10 -19.17
CA THR A 18 18.90 -8.93 -19.69
C THR A 18 19.76 -8.15 -20.68
N ARG A 19 19.16 -7.33 -21.55
CA ARG A 19 19.88 -6.44 -22.47
C ARG A 19 20.72 -5.39 -21.74
N LEU A 20 20.25 -4.88 -20.61
CA LEU A 20 20.90 -3.83 -19.82
C LEU A 20 21.90 -4.34 -18.77
N LYS A 21 21.88 -5.65 -18.42
CA LYS A 21 22.82 -6.25 -17.47
C LYS A 21 24.30 -5.89 -17.72
N PRO A 22 24.82 -5.88 -18.96
CA PRO A 22 26.22 -5.54 -19.21
C PRO A 22 26.58 -4.08 -18.89
N THR A 23 25.59 -3.17 -18.85
CA THR A 23 25.83 -1.73 -18.66
C THR A 23 25.58 -1.27 -17.22
N ARG A 24 24.98 -2.11 -16.37
CA ARG A 24 24.69 -1.79 -14.96
C ARG A 24 24.95 -2.99 -14.06
N GLN A 25 26.02 -2.90 -13.25
CA GLN A 25 26.45 -3.93 -12.29
C GLN A 25 25.33 -4.35 -11.32
N SER A 26 24.45 -3.42 -10.94
CA SER A 26 23.34 -3.64 -10.03
C SER A 26 22.19 -4.50 -10.57
N LEU A 27 22.21 -4.84 -11.87
CA LEU A 27 21.26 -5.77 -12.48
C LEU A 27 21.73 -7.23 -12.42
N ILE A 28 22.91 -7.51 -11.89
CA ILE A 28 23.48 -8.86 -11.82
C ILE A 28 22.65 -9.79 -10.92
N ASP A 29 21.99 -9.24 -9.90
CA ASP A 29 21.16 -10.01 -8.97
C ASP A 29 19.80 -10.44 -9.55
N PHE A 30 19.50 -10.11 -10.81
CA PHE A 30 18.26 -10.50 -11.49
C PHE A 30 18.36 -11.92 -12.06
N TYR A 31 18.31 -12.90 -11.17
CA TYR A 31 18.25 -14.32 -11.51
C TYR A 31 16.84 -14.75 -11.93
N PRO A 32 16.66 -15.88 -12.64
CA PRO A 32 15.35 -16.31 -13.14
C PRO A 32 14.22 -16.32 -12.11
N HIS A 33 14.52 -16.63 -10.84
CA HIS A 33 13.52 -16.69 -9.77
C HIS A 33 12.92 -15.33 -9.39
N VAL A 34 13.54 -14.21 -9.80
CA VAL A 34 13.00 -12.88 -9.46
C VAL A 34 11.83 -12.48 -10.34
N TYR A 35 11.71 -13.11 -11.51
CA TYR A 35 10.65 -12.85 -12.47
C TYR A 35 9.37 -13.57 -12.08
N SER A 36 8.25 -12.87 -12.18
CA SER A 36 6.92 -13.42 -11.89
C SER A 36 6.50 -14.42 -12.97
N PRO A 37 5.89 -15.56 -12.60
CA PRO A 37 5.38 -16.54 -13.56
C PRO A 37 4.23 -16.01 -14.42
N SER A 38 3.55 -14.94 -13.97
CA SER A 38 2.57 -14.23 -14.78
C SER A 38 2.60 -12.72 -14.50
N THR A 39 2.34 -11.92 -15.53
CA THR A 39 2.23 -10.45 -15.42
C THR A 39 1.08 -9.99 -14.53
N LYS A 40 0.06 -10.83 -14.31
CA LYS A 40 -1.09 -10.55 -13.45
C LYS A 40 -0.85 -10.79 -11.96
N MET A 41 0.21 -11.49 -11.55
CA MET A 41 0.41 -11.92 -10.15
C MET A 41 1.37 -11.07 -9.32
N ALA A 42 2.24 -10.26 -9.92
CA ALA A 42 3.30 -9.57 -9.16
C ALA A 42 3.03 -8.10 -8.84
N TRP A 43 2.20 -7.44 -9.63
CA TRP A 43 2.10 -5.99 -9.64
C TRP A 43 0.72 -5.54 -10.11
N ASN A 44 -0.10 -5.00 -9.21
CA ASN A 44 -1.35 -4.33 -9.59
C ASN A 44 -1.11 -2.86 -9.95
N GLY A 45 0.13 -2.38 -9.84
CA GLY A 45 0.52 -1.01 -10.17
C GLY A 45 0.39 -0.70 -11.66
N PRO A 46 1.00 0.40 -12.14
CA PRO A 46 1.05 0.72 -13.57
C PRO A 46 1.54 -0.51 -14.35
N PRO A 47 0.95 -0.84 -15.53
CA PRO A 47 1.33 -2.04 -16.27
C PRO A 47 2.85 -2.13 -16.43
N ALA A 48 3.41 -3.33 -16.21
CA ALA A 48 4.83 -3.62 -16.45
C ALA A 48 5.30 -3.32 -17.89
N THR A 49 4.34 -3.13 -18.79
CA THR A 49 4.54 -2.70 -20.18
C THR A 49 4.80 -1.20 -20.33
N ASP A 50 4.92 -0.43 -19.24
CA ASP A 50 5.41 0.95 -19.29
C ASP A 50 6.94 0.95 -19.50
N PRO A 51 7.44 1.28 -20.71
CA PRO A 51 8.88 1.27 -20.99
C PRO A 51 9.67 2.27 -20.13
N GLY A 52 8.98 3.16 -19.40
CA GLY A 52 9.60 4.12 -18.49
C GLY A 52 9.95 3.59 -17.10
N ILE A 53 9.43 2.44 -16.66
CA ILE A 53 9.57 1.98 -15.27
C ILE A 53 11.04 1.75 -14.87
N LEU A 54 11.83 1.14 -15.76
CA LEU A 54 13.26 0.94 -15.54
C LEU A 54 14.00 2.26 -15.45
N THR A 55 13.62 3.24 -16.27
CA THR A 55 14.20 4.59 -16.24
C THR A 55 13.91 5.27 -14.90
N ASP A 56 12.70 5.12 -14.37
CA ASP A 56 12.32 5.69 -13.07
C ASP A 56 13.08 5.03 -11.93
N ILE A 57 13.24 3.70 -11.98
CA ILE A 57 14.04 2.93 -11.02
C ILE A 57 15.51 3.38 -11.03
N PHE A 58 16.10 3.52 -12.21
CA PHE A 58 17.49 4.00 -12.36
C PHE A 58 17.64 5.41 -11.80
N ARG A 59 16.70 6.29 -12.13
CA ARG A 59 16.70 7.67 -11.64
C ARG A 59 16.60 7.73 -10.12
N VAL A 60 15.73 6.92 -9.50
CA VAL A 60 15.61 6.85 -8.03
C VAL A 60 16.91 6.35 -7.41
N ASN A 61 17.50 5.29 -7.96
CA ASN A 61 18.77 4.75 -7.45
C ASN A 61 19.90 5.78 -7.53
N ASP A 62 20.06 6.44 -8.67
CA ASP A 62 21.10 7.46 -8.88
C ASP A 62 20.88 8.68 -7.98
N LYS A 63 19.62 9.14 -7.82
CA LYS A 63 19.26 10.22 -6.90
C LYS A 63 19.49 9.85 -5.44
N ALA A 64 19.21 8.61 -5.04
CA ALA A 64 19.47 8.14 -3.68
C ALA A 64 20.97 8.15 -3.35
N LYS A 65 21.81 7.66 -4.28
CA LYS A 65 23.28 7.73 -4.16
C LYS A 65 23.76 9.18 -4.05
N ALA A 66 23.23 10.07 -4.89
CA ALA A 66 23.56 11.49 -4.84
C ALA A 66 23.13 12.15 -3.52
N CYS A 67 21.94 11.83 -2.99
CA CYS A 67 21.47 12.36 -1.71
C CYS A 67 22.38 11.93 -0.55
N MET A 68 22.82 10.67 -0.54
CA MET A 68 23.78 10.18 0.45
C MET A 68 25.13 10.90 0.33
N ASN A 69 25.71 10.93 -0.88
CA ASN A 69 27.03 11.53 -1.11
C ASN A 69 27.09 13.03 -0.82
N ASN A 70 25.98 13.73 -1.04
CA ASN A 70 25.88 15.17 -0.77
C ASN A 70 25.41 15.49 0.66
N GLY A 71 25.17 14.47 1.51
CA GLY A 71 24.72 14.67 2.88
C GLY A 71 23.36 15.35 3.00
N MET A 72 22.46 15.13 2.04
CA MET A 72 21.13 15.74 2.02
C MET A 72 20.35 15.46 3.32
N ASP A 73 19.53 16.43 3.73
CA ASP A 73 18.67 16.31 4.89
C ASP A 73 17.39 15.50 4.59
N GLU A 74 16.58 15.25 5.61
CA GLU A 74 15.33 14.48 5.51
C GLU A 74 14.40 15.06 4.42
N ALA A 75 14.28 16.38 4.34
CA ALA A 75 13.46 17.06 3.34
C ALA A 75 13.98 16.85 1.90
N GLY A 76 15.31 16.92 1.71
CA GLY A 76 15.95 16.63 0.42
C GLY A 76 15.72 15.19 -0.03
N TRP A 77 15.84 14.22 0.88
CA TRP A 77 15.52 12.81 0.60
C TRP A 77 14.05 12.62 0.22
N ASN A 78 13.15 13.27 0.96
CA ASN A 78 11.72 13.22 0.69
C ASN A 78 11.39 13.74 -0.71
N ALA A 79 11.95 14.90 -1.09
CA ALA A 79 11.70 15.51 -2.40
C ALA A 79 12.34 14.76 -3.58
N HIS A 80 13.54 14.21 -3.41
CA HIS A 80 14.33 13.68 -4.53
C HIS A 80 14.30 12.16 -4.68
N VAL A 81 13.90 11.43 -3.63
CA VAL A 81 13.93 9.96 -3.60
C VAL A 81 12.59 9.39 -3.20
N HIS A 82 12.06 9.74 -2.02
CA HIS A 82 10.90 9.06 -1.46
C HIS A 82 9.60 9.39 -2.20
N SER A 83 9.30 10.67 -2.46
CA SER A 83 8.11 11.05 -3.22
C SER A 83 8.16 10.53 -4.66
N PRO A 84 9.25 10.69 -5.45
CA PRO A 84 9.34 10.13 -6.79
C PRO A 84 9.19 8.61 -6.84
N LEU A 85 9.68 7.88 -5.82
CA LEU A 85 9.52 6.43 -5.73
C LEU A 85 8.06 6.04 -5.40
N LEU A 86 7.42 6.74 -4.47
CA LEU A 86 5.99 6.54 -4.17
C LEU A 86 5.12 6.83 -5.40
N ASP A 87 5.41 7.90 -6.13
CA ASP A 87 4.75 8.25 -7.38
C ASP A 87 4.90 7.14 -8.43
N ALA A 88 6.14 6.67 -8.65
CA ALA A 88 6.42 5.59 -9.61
C ALA A 88 5.69 4.29 -9.22
N ALA A 89 5.65 3.96 -7.93
CA ALA A 89 5.00 2.73 -7.45
C ALA A 89 3.47 2.78 -7.55
N LEU A 90 2.84 3.92 -7.23
CA LEU A 90 1.38 4.02 -7.11
C LEU A 90 0.72 4.51 -8.41
N TYR A 91 1.36 5.46 -9.09
CA TYR A 91 0.80 6.15 -10.25
C TYR A 91 1.46 5.73 -11.57
N GLY A 92 2.77 5.47 -11.55
CA GLY A 92 3.58 5.23 -12.75
C GLY A 92 3.58 6.45 -13.65
N ARG A 93 3.58 6.24 -14.98
CA ARG A 93 3.46 7.32 -15.97
C ARG A 93 2.05 7.57 -16.47
N GLY A 94 1.05 6.96 -15.83
CA GLY A 94 -0.35 7.27 -16.09
C GLY A 94 -0.68 8.72 -15.73
N PRO A 95 -1.76 9.30 -16.28
CA PRO A 95 -2.19 10.64 -15.91
C PRO A 95 -2.43 10.73 -14.40
N TRP A 96 -2.04 11.86 -13.82
CA TRP A 96 -2.37 12.16 -12.44
C TRP A 96 -3.89 12.23 -12.30
N GLY A 97 -4.45 11.49 -11.35
CA GLY A 97 -5.89 11.34 -11.24
C GLY A 97 -6.31 10.54 -10.01
N LYS A 98 -7.62 10.56 -9.75
CA LYS A 98 -8.26 9.94 -8.59
C LYS A 98 -8.23 8.41 -8.70
N LYS A 99 -7.11 7.80 -8.33
CA LYS A 99 -7.05 6.36 -8.02
C LYS A 99 -7.58 6.13 -6.62
N LEU A 100 -8.25 5.00 -6.42
CA LEU A 100 -8.80 4.63 -5.11
C LEU A 100 -7.73 4.58 -4.02
N GLY A 101 -6.50 4.16 -4.33
CA GLY A 101 -5.35 4.23 -3.42
C GLY A 101 -4.33 5.27 -3.88
N GLY A 102 -4.03 6.25 -3.01
CA GLY A 102 -3.07 7.32 -3.29
C GLY A 102 -2.13 7.59 -2.11
N PHE A 103 -1.31 8.64 -2.22
CA PHE A 103 -0.49 9.12 -1.10
C PHE A 103 -0.44 10.63 -1.01
N PHE A 104 -0.26 11.15 0.21
CA PHE A 104 0.02 12.55 0.46
C PHE A 104 1.29 12.70 1.30
N SER A 105 2.02 13.80 1.08
CA SER A 105 2.93 14.35 2.07
C SER A 105 2.12 15.02 3.17
N CYS A 106 2.41 14.70 4.42
CA CYS A 106 1.64 15.13 5.58
C CYS A 106 2.53 15.57 6.75
N THR A 107 3.72 16.11 6.45
CA THR A 107 4.71 16.58 7.45
C THR A 107 4.16 17.63 8.44
N THR A 108 3.07 18.31 8.08
CA THR A 108 2.38 19.28 8.93
C THR A 108 1.21 18.69 9.73
N ALA A 109 0.71 17.50 9.38
CA ALA A 109 -0.45 16.86 10.00
C ALA A 109 -0.27 16.67 11.51
N ARG A 110 -1.35 16.78 12.27
CA ARG A 110 -1.31 16.68 13.74
C ARG A 110 -2.40 15.74 14.20
N ILE A 111 -2.09 14.94 15.21
CA ILE A 111 -3.10 14.17 15.93
C ILE A 111 -4.11 15.15 16.54
N MET A 112 -5.40 14.94 16.26
CA MET A 112 -6.49 15.71 16.84
C MET A 112 -6.52 15.54 18.35
N ARG A 113 -6.87 16.60 19.09
CA ARG A 113 -6.82 16.63 20.57
C ARG A 113 -7.51 15.42 21.22
N ARG A 114 -8.68 15.00 20.70
CA ARG A 114 -9.47 13.88 21.22
C ARG A 114 -8.80 12.50 21.16
N TYR A 115 -7.76 12.34 20.33
CA TYR A 115 -7.05 11.06 20.18
C TYR A 115 -5.62 11.10 20.71
N ARG A 116 -5.19 12.25 21.25
CA ARG A 116 -3.85 12.38 21.84
C ARG A 116 -3.73 11.52 23.10
N ILE A 117 -2.50 11.13 23.38
CA ILE A 117 -2.12 10.59 24.68
C ILE A 117 -1.56 11.78 25.46
N ASP A 118 -2.19 12.17 26.58
CA ASP A 118 -1.86 13.40 27.30
C ASP A 118 -0.38 13.50 27.73
N SER A 119 0.25 12.35 27.99
CA SER A 119 1.67 12.26 28.37
C SER A 119 2.65 12.31 27.19
N MET A 120 2.18 12.38 25.94
CA MET A 120 3.04 12.32 24.75
C MET A 120 2.82 13.54 23.85
N PRO A 121 3.90 14.24 23.44
CA PRO A 121 3.77 15.35 22.50
C PRO A 121 3.23 14.83 21.16
N GLY A 122 2.37 15.60 20.49
CA GLY A 122 1.79 15.24 19.20
C GLY A 122 2.88 14.87 18.21
N LYS A 123 2.88 13.60 17.78
CA LYS A 123 3.79 13.07 16.76
C LYS A 123 3.12 13.11 15.40
N LYS A 124 3.94 13.11 14.37
CA LYS A 124 3.56 13.21 12.97
C LYS A 124 4.24 12.09 12.20
N VAL A 125 3.81 11.91 10.96
CA VAL A 125 4.49 11.10 9.95
C VAL A 125 4.65 11.95 8.69
N ASP A 126 5.61 11.59 7.85
CA ASP A 126 5.97 12.40 6.68
C ASP A 126 5.04 12.14 5.48
N PHE A 127 4.60 10.89 5.31
CA PHE A 127 3.63 10.52 4.28
C PHE A 127 2.57 9.55 4.80
N THR A 128 1.46 9.50 4.09
CA THR A 128 0.42 8.49 4.28
C THR A 128 -0.05 7.93 2.95
N LEU A 129 -0.31 6.63 2.89
CA LEU A 129 -1.24 6.11 1.90
C LEU A 129 -2.67 6.32 2.39
N PHE A 130 -3.57 6.60 1.45
CA PHE A 130 -4.97 6.89 1.75
C PHE A 130 -5.90 6.24 0.72
N ILE A 131 -7.16 6.10 1.11
CA ILE A 131 -8.26 5.79 0.18
C ILE A 131 -8.95 7.07 -0.27
N GLU A 132 -9.17 7.23 -1.58
CA GLU A 132 -9.95 8.31 -2.20
C GLU A 132 -11.41 7.87 -2.36
N PRO A 133 -12.33 8.23 -1.44
CA PRO A 133 -13.68 7.70 -1.50
C PRO A 133 -14.47 8.22 -2.70
N SER A 134 -14.06 9.34 -3.32
CA SER A 134 -14.72 9.83 -4.54
C SER A 134 -14.49 8.93 -5.76
N SER A 135 -13.59 7.93 -5.67
CA SER A 135 -13.44 6.85 -6.64
C SER A 135 -14.37 5.65 -6.38
N ASP A 136 -15.18 5.67 -5.31
CA ASP A 136 -16.18 4.64 -4.94
C ASP A 136 -17.53 5.34 -4.66
N PRO A 137 -18.42 5.48 -5.68
CA PRO A 137 -19.61 6.34 -5.62
C PRO A 137 -20.53 6.09 -4.42
N ASP A 138 -20.68 4.83 -4.00
CA ASP A 138 -21.54 4.44 -2.87
C ASP A 138 -21.06 5.00 -1.53
N THR A 139 -19.83 5.52 -1.48
CA THR A 139 -19.20 6.04 -0.25
C THR A 139 -19.20 7.55 -0.14
N ILE A 140 -19.52 8.29 -1.22
CA ILE A 140 -19.49 9.76 -1.23
C ILE A 140 -20.43 10.33 -0.17
N ALA A 141 -21.71 9.96 -0.20
CA ALA A 141 -22.71 10.48 0.75
C ALA A 141 -22.43 10.06 2.21
N PRO A 142 -22.09 8.78 2.52
CA PRO A 142 -21.69 8.37 3.86
C PRO A 142 -20.47 9.12 4.41
N VAL A 143 -19.44 9.34 3.58
CA VAL A 143 -18.24 10.11 3.98
C VAL A 143 -18.60 11.54 4.31
N GLU A 144 -19.39 12.21 3.46
CA GLU A 144 -19.84 13.58 3.72
C GLU A 144 -20.69 13.69 4.98
N ALA A 145 -21.58 12.72 5.24
CA ALA A 145 -22.38 12.68 6.46
C ALA A 145 -21.51 12.54 7.71
N LEU A 146 -20.53 11.63 7.69
CA LEU A 146 -19.60 11.43 8.80
C LEU A 146 -18.72 12.66 9.03
N PHE A 147 -18.19 13.26 7.95
CA PHE A 147 -17.39 14.47 8.00
C PHE A 147 -18.16 15.64 8.62
N LYS A 148 -19.43 15.86 8.24
CA LYS A 148 -20.26 16.94 8.81
C LYS A 148 -20.42 16.84 10.33
N ILE A 149 -20.42 15.63 10.88
CA ILE A 149 -20.57 15.39 12.31
C ILE A 149 -19.24 15.59 13.05
N ARG A 150 -18.13 15.15 12.43
CA ARG A 150 -16.86 14.96 13.14
C ARG A 150 -15.77 15.97 12.78
N GLY A 151 -15.91 16.66 11.65
CA GLY A 151 -14.88 17.51 11.04
C GLY A 151 -13.72 16.73 10.38
N SER A 152 -13.50 15.46 10.75
CA SER A 152 -12.56 14.56 10.08
C SER A 152 -12.99 13.12 10.30
N ILE A 153 -12.81 12.28 9.28
CA ILE A 153 -13.01 10.83 9.37
C ILE A 153 -11.74 10.09 9.80
N ASN A 154 -10.67 10.82 10.15
CA ASN A 154 -9.39 10.28 10.61
C ASN A 154 -9.04 10.75 12.03
N HIS A 155 -7.88 10.32 12.52
CA HIS A 155 -7.27 10.82 13.76
C HIS A 155 -6.53 12.16 13.63
N THR A 156 -6.50 12.73 12.42
CA THR A 156 -5.88 14.02 12.07
C THR A 156 -6.90 14.94 11.40
N ASP A 157 -6.78 16.24 11.64
CA ASP A 157 -7.52 17.33 10.98
C ASP A 157 -6.67 17.97 9.87
N PHE A 158 -5.83 17.14 9.22
CA PHE A 158 -5.04 17.61 8.10
C PHE A 158 -5.96 17.65 6.88
N GLU A 159 -6.27 18.85 6.39
CA GLU A 159 -7.28 19.11 5.36
C GLU A 159 -7.27 18.11 4.19
N PRO A 160 -6.12 17.75 3.57
CA PRO A 160 -6.09 16.75 2.49
C PRO A 160 -6.57 15.34 2.88
N LEU A 161 -6.52 15.01 4.18
CA LEU A 161 -6.89 13.72 4.74
C LEU A 161 -8.23 13.71 5.46
N GLU A 162 -8.92 14.84 5.67
CA GLU A 162 -10.14 14.87 6.50
C GLU A 162 -11.26 13.96 5.99
N LYS A 163 -11.28 13.68 4.68
CA LYS A 163 -12.26 12.82 4.00
C LYS A 163 -11.62 11.58 3.35
N CYS A 164 -10.32 11.37 3.53
CA CYS A 164 -9.57 10.30 2.87
C CYS A 164 -8.98 9.37 3.93
N PRO A 165 -9.55 8.17 4.17
CA PRO A 165 -9.08 7.29 5.25
C PRO A 165 -7.59 6.97 5.12
N VAL A 166 -6.82 7.21 6.19
CA VAL A 166 -5.40 6.84 6.25
C VAL A 166 -5.29 5.33 6.40
N THR A 167 -4.51 4.68 5.54
CA THR A 167 -4.35 3.22 5.55
C THR A 167 -2.95 2.78 5.95
N VAL A 168 -1.91 3.50 5.48
CA VAL A 168 -0.51 3.21 5.77
C VAL A 168 0.18 4.51 6.16
N SER A 169 0.98 4.48 7.23
CA SER A 169 1.75 5.63 7.68
C SER A 169 3.23 5.47 7.36
N ILE A 170 3.91 6.51 6.90
CA ILE A 170 5.32 6.46 6.48
C ILE A 170 6.10 7.54 7.23
N GLU A 171 7.03 7.12 8.08
CA GLU A 171 7.98 8.00 8.76
C GLU A 171 9.33 7.87 8.08
N THR A 172 9.92 9.01 7.73
CA THR A 172 11.24 9.09 7.13
C THR A 172 12.22 9.68 8.12
N LYS A 173 13.47 9.25 8.05
CA LYS A 173 14.56 9.73 8.89
C LYS A 173 15.85 9.68 8.08
N ARG A 174 16.83 10.48 8.48
CA ARG A 174 18.19 10.35 7.96
C ARG A 174 18.76 8.98 8.34
N HIS A 175 19.73 8.49 7.57
CA HIS A 175 20.33 7.16 7.75
C HIS A 175 20.97 6.94 9.14
N ASP A 176 21.43 8.01 9.77
CA ASP A 176 22.09 8.05 11.08
C ASP A 176 21.12 8.27 12.26
N GLU A 177 19.84 8.53 11.99
CA GLU A 177 18.87 8.82 13.04
C GLU A 177 18.23 7.54 13.59
N GLY A 178 18.33 7.36 14.91
CA GLY A 178 18.06 6.09 15.58
C GLY A 178 16.63 5.57 15.43
N SER A 179 16.52 4.30 14.96
CA SER A 179 15.26 3.56 14.78
C SER A 179 14.31 3.58 15.99
N LYS A 180 14.84 3.64 17.23
CA LYS A 180 14.00 3.72 18.44
C LYS A 180 13.07 4.95 18.44
N ARG A 181 13.55 6.11 18.01
CA ARG A 181 12.75 7.35 18.01
C ARG A 181 11.65 7.26 16.94
N ALA A 182 11.99 6.78 15.76
CA ALA A 182 11.02 6.58 14.67
C ALA A 182 9.93 5.58 15.05
N ASN A 183 10.29 4.45 15.69
CA ASN A 183 9.34 3.49 16.22
C ASN A 183 8.38 4.11 17.26
N ILE A 184 8.88 4.95 18.18
CA ILE A 184 8.02 5.66 19.14
C ILE A 184 7.07 6.62 18.40
N GLN A 185 7.54 7.33 17.39
CA GLN A 185 6.70 8.25 16.61
C GLN A 185 5.59 7.51 15.87
N MET A 186 5.94 6.43 15.16
CA MET A 186 4.98 5.57 14.48
C MET A 186 3.96 4.97 15.46
N GLY A 187 4.42 4.46 16.62
CA GLY A 187 3.55 3.88 17.63
C GLY A 187 2.55 4.88 18.21
N VAL A 188 2.96 6.12 18.48
CA VAL A 188 2.05 7.18 18.96
C VAL A 188 1.02 7.57 17.89
N TRP A 189 1.47 7.71 16.63
CA TRP A 189 0.59 8.04 15.51
C TRP A 189 -0.47 6.95 15.27
N GLN A 190 -0.04 5.69 15.19
CA GLN A 190 -0.95 4.56 15.00
C GLN A 190 -1.82 4.30 16.23
N ALA A 191 -1.35 4.57 17.46
CA ALA A 191 -2.21 4.49 18.64
C ALA A 191 -3.38 5.47 18.59
N ALA A 192 -3.14 6.70 18.10
CA ALA A 192 -4.22 7.65 17.85
C ALA A 192 -5.15 7.19 16.73
N GLN A 193 -4.61 6.59 15.67
CA GLN A 193 -5.41 5.99 14.59
C GLN A 193 -6.30 4.86 15.09
N TRP A 194 -5.77 3.93 15.88
CA TRP A 194 -6.55 2.85 16.48
C TRP A 194 -7.70 3.37 17.36
N ARG A 195 -7.46 4.40 18.16
CA ARG A 195 -8.52 5.04 18.97
C ARG A 195 -9.59 5.70 18.11
N ALA A 196 -9.20 6.35 17.02
CA ALA A 196 -10.17 6.93 16.09
C ALA A 196 -11.00 5.85 15.39
N LEU A 197 -10.38 4.75 14.97
CA LEU A 197 -11.09 3.61 14.39
C LEU A 197 -12.01 2.94 15.42
N GLU A 198 -11.60 2.83 16.69
CA GLU A 198 -12.47 2.34 17.76
C GLU A 198 -13.70 3.23 17.96
N ASP A 199 -13.52 4.55 18.01
CA ASP A 199 -14.61 5.53 18.16
C ASP A 199 -15.56 5.53 16.95
N LEU A 200 -15.05 5.21 15.75
CA LEU A 200 -15.81 5.16 14.52
C LEU A 200 -16.55 3.83 14.30
N ALA A 201 -15.90 2.71 14.59
CA ALA A 201 -16.38 1.37 14.24
C ALA A 201 -16.95 0.58 15.43
N GLY A 202 -16.53 0.92 16.66
CA GLY A 202 -16.76 0.15 17.88
C GLY A 202 -15.73 -0.96 18.10
N SER A 203 -15.52 -1.35 19.36
CA SER A 203 -14.48 -2.32 19.75
C SER A 203 -14.66 -3.71 19.12
N ASP A 204 -15.91 -4.15 18.89
CA ASP A 204 -16.19 -5.46 18.28
C ASP A 204 -15.74 -5.52 16.82
N ALA A 205 -16.01 -4.46 16.04
CA ALA A 205 -15.54 -4.36 14.66
C ALA A 205 -14.01 -4.23 14.58
N LEU A 206 -13.41 -3.54 15.55
CA LEU A 206 -11.96 -3.34 15.58
C LEU A 206 -11.19 -4.66 15.75
N ARG A 207 -11.77 -5.66 16.43
CA ARG A 207 -11.16 -6.99 16.60
C ARG A 207 -10.99 -7.76 15.28
N SER A 208 -11.76 -7.42 14.23
CA SER A 208 -11.61 -8.05 12.90
C SER A 208 -10.57 -7.36 12.02
N LEU A 209 -10.05 -6.19 12.44
CA LEU A 209 -8.93 -5.52 11.77
C LEU A 209 -7.62 -5.96 12.42
N GLU A 210 -6.89 -6.86 11.77
CA GLU A 210 -5.73 -7.53 12.37
C GLU A 210 -4.57 -6.60 12.70
N PHE A 211 -4.28 -5.64 11.81
CA PHE A 211 -3.16 -4.71 11.96
C PHE A 211 -3.35 -3.41 11.19
N LEU A 212 -2.58 -2.40 11.55
CA LEU A 212 -2.33 -1.19 10.75
C LEU A 212 -0.87 -1.18 10.28
N PRO A 213 -0.62 -1.10 8.97
CA PRO A 213 0.73 -1.07 8.43
C PRO A 213 1.40 0.31 8.56
N GLY A 214 2.72 0.29 8.60
CA GLY A 214 3.55 1.48 8.45
C GLY A 214 4.88 1.17 7.78
N LEU A 215 5.56 2.23 7.34
CA LEU A 215 6.90 2.17 6.78
C LEU A 215 7.83 3.10 7.58
N LEU A 216 8.97 2.58 8.01
CA LEU A 216 10.07 3.35 8.56
C LEU A 216 11.19 3.40 7.52
N VAL A 217 11.50 4.60 7.04
CA VAL A 217 12.50 4.82 5.98
C VAL A 217 13.71 5.55 6.57
N PHE A 218 14.89 4.94 6.49
CA PHE A 218 16.15 5.50 6.99
C PHE A 218 17.12 5.68 5.83
N GLY A 219 17.08 6.86 5.20
CA GLY A 219 17.78 7.12 3.94
C GLY A 219 17.48 6.05 2.89
N HIS A 220 18.43 5.14 2.66
CA HIS A 220 18.23 4.05 1.70
C HIS A 220 17.26 2.94 2.16
N GLN A 221 17.16 2.68 3.46
CA GLN A 221 16.54 1.47 3.99
C GLN A 221 15.04 1.66 4.17
N TRP A 222 14.23 0.76 3.62
CA TRP A 222 12.77 0.76 3.78
C TRP A 222 12.34 -0.44 4.61
N ASN A 223 11.69 -0.17 5.73
CA ASN A 223 11.29 -1.21 6.67
C ASN A 223 9.78 -1.17 6.91
N PHE A 224 9.13 -2.32 6.74
CA PHE A 224 7.76 -2.54 7.15
C PHE A 224 7.67 -2.68 8.66
N VAL A 225 6.68 -2.01 9.23
CA VAL A 225 6.21 -2.20 10.60
C VAL A 225 4.70 -2.41 10.57
N ALA A 226 4.18 -3.07 11.60
CA ALA A 226 2.76 -3.22 11.80
C ALA A 226 2.45 -2.90 13.26
N SER A 227 1.27 -2.36 13.53
CA SER A 227 0.72 -2.37 14.87
C SER A 227 -0.58 -3.15 14.92
N SER A 228 -0.86 -3.77 16.06
CA SER A 228 -2.18 -4.35 16.36
C SER A 228 -2.79 -3.66 17.57
N TYR A 229 -4.09 -3.85 17.77
CA TYR A 229 -4.83 -3.30 18.89
C TYR A 229 -5.50 -4.40 19.70
N LYS A 230 -5.22 -4.43 21.00
CA LYS A 230 -5.81 -5.40 21.92
C LYS A 230 -6.03 -4.75 23.27
N ASP A 231 -7.23 -4.89 23.83
CA ASP A 231 -7.59 -4.46 25.18
C ASP A 231 -7.22 -2.98 25.47
N GLY A 232 -7.54 -2.08 24.54
CA GLY A 232 -7.25 -0.65 24.68
C GLY A 232 -5.79 -0.24 24.43
N LYS A 233 -4.95 -1.18 24.00
CA LYS A 233 -3.50 -0.98 23.84
C LYS A 233 -3.04 -1.28 22.42
N THR A 234 -2.22 -0.38 21.90
CA THR A 234 -1.50 -0.55 20.65
C THR A 234 -0.17 -1.26 20.90
N ILE A 235 0.10 -2.30 20.11
CA ILE A 235 1.36 -3.05 20.13
C ILE A 235 2.04 -2.82 18.79
N LEU A 236 3.24 -2.23 18.80
CA LEU A 236 4.06 -2.08 17.58
C LEU A 236 4.98 -3.30 17.44
N TRP A 237 4.90 -3.97 16.31
CA TRP A 237 5.66 -5.18 16.00
C TRP A 237 7.04 -4.84 15.41
N LYS A 238 7.97 -5.80 15.52
CA LYS A 238 9.35 -5.62 15.06
C LYS A 238 9.40 -5.34 13.55
N GLU A 239 10.22 -4.36 13.20
CA GLU A 239 10.47 -3.97 11.81
C GLU A 239 11.08 -5.10 10.95
N ARG A 240 10.71 -5.10 9.67
CA ARG A 240 11.20 -6.03 8.64
C ARG A 240 11.60 -5.24 7.40
N SER A 241 12.85 -5.39 6.94
CA SER A 241 13.27 -4.76 5.69
C SER A 241 12.46 -5.29 4.51
N ILE A 242 11.98 -4.36 3.67
CA ILE A 242 11.31 -4.66 2.40
C ILE A 242 12.15 -4.28 1.19
N GLY A 243 13.31 -3.66 1.38
CA GLY A 243 14.23 -3.31 0.30
C GLY A 243 15.08 -2.07 0.63
N SER A 244 15.91 -1.69 -0.34
CA SER A 244 16.86 -0.58 -0.22
C SER A 244 17.02 0.15 -1.53
N THR A 245 17.12 1.49 -1.50
CA THR A 245 17.41 2.27 -2.71
C THR A 245 18.89 2.25 -3.12
N GLN A 246 19.76 1.49 -2.43
CA GLN A 246 21.18 1.33 -2.79
C GLN A 246 21.39 0.60 -4.12
N THR A 247 20.48 -0.32 -4.47
CA THR A 247 20.51 -1.08 -5.72
C THR A 247 19.16 -1.00 -6.43
N GLU A 248 19.17 -1.10 -7.75
CA GLU A 248 17.99 -1.16 -8.59
C GLU A 248 17.09 -2.35 -8.21
N PHE A 249 17.68 -3.49 -7.89
CA PHE A 249 16.96 -4.64 -7.35
C PHE A 249 16.22 -4.30 -6.05
N GLY A 250 16.89 -3.62 -5.12
CA GLY A 250 16.27 -3.18 -3.88
C GLY A 250 15.15 -2.15 -4.11
N VAL A 251 15.27 -1.30 -5.14
CA VAL A 251 14.19 -0.40 -5.55
C VAL A 251 12.97 -1.20 -6.03
N PHE A 252 13.14 -2.25 -6.84
CA PHE A 252 12.04 -3.15 -7.20
C PHE A 252 11.38 -3.76 -5.96
N GLN A 253 12.16 -4.24 -4.99
CA GLN A 253 11.60 -4.80 -3.76
C GLN A 253 10.72 -3.78 -3.00
N ILE A 254 11.20 -2.53 -2.88
CA ILE A 254 10.44 -1.45 -2.23
C ILE A 254 9.13 -1.19 -2.98
N MET A 255 9.23 -1.02 -4.30
CA MET A 255 8.07 -0.80 -5.16
C MET A 255 7.04 -1.92 -4.94
N THR A 256 7.46 -3.19 -4.98
CA THR A 256 6.55 -4.34 -4.76
C THR A 256 5.94 -4.34 -3.37
N GLY A 257 6.72 -3.93 -2.36
CA GLY A 257 6.22 -3.70 -1.01
C GLY A 257 5.10 -2.66 -0.95
N ILE A 258 5.30 -1.51 -1.60
CA ILE A 258 4.30 -0.43 -1.68
C ILE A 258 3.04 -0.91 -2.41
N ASP A 259 3.19 -1.64 -3.52
CA ASP A 259 2.05 -2.19 -4.26
C ASP A 259 1.22 -3.15 -3.39
N LYS A 260 1.87 -4.03 -2.62
CA LYS A 260 1.17 -4.92 -1.68
C LYS A 260 0.46 -4.16 -0.56
N LEU A 261 1.03 -3.06 -0.08
CA LEU A 261 0.39 -2.21 0.94
C LEU A 261 -0.82 -1.45 0.36
N ARG A 262 -0.74 -1.03 -0.91
CA ARG A 262 -1.87 -0.47 -1.62
C ARG A 262 -2.96 -1.53 -1.84
N ALA A 263 -2.61 -2.75 -2.24
CA ALA A 263 -3.56 -3.86 -2.35
C ALA A 263 -4.23 -4.14 -1.00
N TRP A 264 -3.47 -4.23 0.09
CA TRP A 264 -4.05 -4.36 1.43
C TRP A 264 -5.01 -3.21 1.78
N SER A 265 -4.66 -1.98 1.39
CA SER A 265 -5.52 -0.80 1.62
C SER A 265 -6.87 -0.93 0.91
N VAL A 266 -6.86 -1.42 -0.33
CA VAL A 266 -8.05 -1.52 -1.20
C VAL A 266 -8.85 -2.81 -0.95
N ASP A 267 -8.19 -3.93 -0.72
CA ASP A 267 -8.80 -5.26 -0.69
C ASP A 267 -9.14 -5.73 0.73
N VAL A 268 -8.51 -5.14 1.76
CA VAL A 268 -8.71 -5.52 3.16
C VAL A 268 -9.26 -4.35 3.97
N PHE A 269 -8.52 -3.24 4.04
CA PHE A 269 -8.90 -2.12 4.89
C PHE A 269 -10.16 -1.42 4.38
N TRP A 270 -10.27 -1.16 3.07
CA TRP A 270 -11.40 -0.43 2.52
C TRP A 270 -12.74 -1.16 2.66
N PRO A 271 -12.86 -2.47 2.34
CA PRO A 271 -14.09 -3.23 2.61
C PRO A 271 -14.46 -3.23 4.09
N TRP A 272 -13.48 -3.40 4.99
CA TRP A 272 -13.70 -3.30 6.43
C TRP A 272 -14.24 -1.91 6.82
N TYR A 273 -13.63 -0.84 6.30
CA TYR A 273 -14.02 0.53 6.60
C TYR A 273 -15.43 0.84 6.09
N LYS A 274 -15.77 0.41 4.87
CA LYS A 274 -17.13 0.55 4.30
C LYS A 274 -18.17 -0.13 5.19
N LEU A 275 -17.91 -1.37 5.59
CA LEU A 275 -18.84 -2.16 6.39
C LEU A 275 -19.02 -1.57 7.80
N TYR A 276 -17.93 -1.25 8.49
CA TYR A 276 -17.96 -0.94 9.90
C TYR A 276 -17.97 0.54 10.25
N VAL A 277 -17.34 1.39 9.44
CA VAL A 277 -17.31 2.85 9.68
C VAL A 277 -18.41 3.56 8.89
N LEU A 278 -18.48 3.32 7.58
CA LEU A 278 -19.46 4.00 6.72
C LEU A 278 -20.84 3.33 6.72
N LYS A 279 -20.94 2.11 7.25
CA LYS A 279 -22.16 1.28 7.27
C LYS A 279 -22.77 1.07 5.87
N VAL A 280 -21.93 1.06 4.85
CA VAL A 280 -22.30 0.71 3.47
C VAL A 280 -22.32 -0.81 3.37
N ARG A 281 -23.50 -1.39 3.15
CA ARG A 281 -23.63 -2.84 2.90
C ARG A 281 -23.08 -3.15 1.52
N ALA A 282 -22.37 -4.27 1.40
CA ALA A 282 -22.06 -4.80 0.08
C ALA A 282 -23.38 -5.04 -0.67
N GLN A 283 -23.51 -4.48 -1.88
CA GLN A 283 -24.59 -4.88 -2.77
C GLN A 283 -24.39 -6.37 -3.05
N SER A 284 -25.44 -7.17 -2.87
CA SER A 284 -25.43 -8.58 -3.28
C SER A 284 -25.07 -8.62 -4.77
N VAL A 285 -23.99 -9.32 -5.11
CA VAL A 285 -23.72 -9.68 -6.50
C VAL A 285 -24.98 -10.41 -7.00
N PRO A 286 -25.63 -9.97 -8.09
CA PRO A 286 -26.73 -10.75 -8.64
C PRO A 286 -26.20 -12.15 -8.95
N GLU A 287 -26.84 -13.17 -8.40
CA GLU A 287 -26.56 -14.56 -8.76
C GLU A 287 -26.50 -14.63 -10.28
N ALA A 288 -25.36 -15.06 -10.82
CA ALA A 288 -25.27 -15.35 -12.24
C ALA A 288 -26.40 -16.32 -12.55
N ASP A 289 -27.31 -15.91 -13.43
CA ASP A 289 -28.46 -16.69 -13.84
C ASP A 289 -27.94 -18.03 -14.37
N THR A 290 -27.96 -19.08 -13.54
CA THR A 290 -27.55 -20.43 -13.91
C THR A 290 -28.62 -21.10 -14.75
N HIS A 291 -29.28 -20.34 -15.63
CA HIS A 291 -30.15 -20.90 -16.64
C HIS A 291 -29.27 -21.53 -17.70
N VAL A 292 -28.96 -22.81 -17.51
CA VAL A 292 -28.40 -23.66 -18.56
C VAL A 292 -29.45 -23.69 -19.69
N PRO A 293 -29.14 -23.18 -20.89
CA PRO A 293 -30.06 -23.23 -22.01
C PRO A 293 -30.47 -24.69 -22.29
N ALA A 294 -31.76 -24.94 -22.53
CA ALA A 294 -32.33 -26.28 -22.65
C ALA A 294 -31.68 -27.15 -23.76
N ASP A 295 -31.04 -26.51 -24.72
CA ASP A 295 -30.20 -27.11 -25.76
C ASP A 295 -28.93 -27.76 -25.22
N VAL A 296 -28.31 -27.20 -24.17
CA VAL A 296 -27.11 -27.76 -23.53
C VAL A 296 -27.46 -28.99 -22.67
N GLU A 297 -28.65 -29.01 -22.05
CA GLU A 297 -29.11 -30.16 -21.25
C GLU A 297 -29.46 -31.36 -22.13
N ALA A 298 -29.96 -31.13 -23.36
CA ALA A 298 -30.24 -32.18 -24.33
C ALA A 298 -28.95 -32.82 -24.90
N GLU A 299 -27.91 -32.00 -25.13
CA GLU A 299 -26.61 -32.47 -25.64
C GLU A 299 -25.87 -33.33 -24.60
N MET A 300 -25.94 -32.95 -23.31
CA MET A 300 -25.37 -33.74 -22.22
C MET A 300 -26.08 -35.08 -21.98
N ARG A 301 -27.40 -35.15 -22.21
CA ARG A 301 -28.14 -36.42 -22.13
C ARG A 301 -27.87 -37.34 -23.33
N GLY A 302 -27.53 -36.79 -24.50
CA GLY A 302 -27.13 -37.59 -25.67
C GLY A 302 -25.79 -38.29 -25.47
N LEU A 303 -24.80 -37.59 -24.92
CA LEU A 303 -23.45 -38.12 -24.69
C LEU A 303 -23.39 -39.23 -23.63
N ALA A 304 -24.27 -39.19 -22.62
CA ALA A 304 -24.31 -40.21 -21.56
C ALA A 304 -24.88 -41.56 -22.03
N VAL A 305 -25.68 -41.57 -23.11
CA VAL A 305 -26.30 -42.81 -23.64
C VAL A 305 -25.34 -43.57 -24.55
N ASP A 306 -24.37 -42.89 -25.18
CA ASP A 306 -23.36 -43.53 -26.01
C ASP A 306 -22.26 -44.21 -25.19
N GLU A 307 -21.90 -43.71 -24.01
CA GLU A 307 -20.90 -44.35 -23.12
C GLU A 307 -21.40 -45.66 -22.47
N GLU A 308 -22.72 -45.87 -22.38
CA GLU A 308 -23.30 -47.09 -21.79
C GLU A 308 -23.43 -48.25 -22.79
N LYS A 309 -23.19 -48.00 -24.09
CA LYS A 309 -23.19 -49.03 -25.14
C LYS A 309 -21.80 -49.56 -25.50
N GLU A 310 -20.73 -48.96 -24.98
CA GLU A 310 -19.34 -49.39 -25.20
C GLU A 310 -18.69 -50.05 -23.97
N ARG A 311 -19.47 -50.49 -22.97
CA ARG A 311 -19.00 -51.34 -21.86
C ARG A 311 -19.65 -52.72 -21.82
#